data_AF-A0A1A9C7A2-F1
#
_entry.id   AF-A0A1A9C7A2-F1
#
_cell.length_a   1.000
_cell.length_b   1.000
_cell.length_c   1.000
_cell.angle_alpha   90.00
_cell.angle_beta   90.00
_cell.angle_gamma   90.00
#
_symmetry.space_group_name_H-M   'P 1'
#
loop_
_entity.id
_entity.type
_entity.pdbx_description
1 polymer ?
#
loop_
_entity_poly.entity_id
_entity_poly.type
_entity_poly.pdbx_seq_one_letter_code
_entity_poly.pdbx_strand_id
1 'polypeptide(L)'
;MHLGPGVLLVLVFGVAVIVALKVRSHRKRTATLAAQWQAFQQHRNAGRGDLLQITRVYQRGRRGSKAVVTWCDTGRQQDAWFWNWHVPAGAYLLVNASSGYGPHSHNPNVLYVQPGQVQAWVPAQAARAAQRVG
;
A
#
# COMPACT_ATOMS: atom_id res chain seq x y z
N MET A 1 10.78 -18.24 -46.53
CA MET A 1 9.34 -18.18 -46.20
C MET A 1 8.97 -16.72 -45.97
N HIS A 2 8.44 -16.02 -46.97
CA HIS A 2 7.92 -14.66 -46.79
C HIS A 2 6.51 -14.74 -46.22
N LEU A 3 6.29 -14.13 -45.05
CA LEU A 3 4.96 -13.99 -44.49
C LEU A 3 4.13 -13.13 -45.45
N GLY A 4 3.02 -13.68 -45.96
CA GLY A 4 2.12 -12.93 -46.84
C GLY A 4 1.53 -11.72 -46.11
N PRO A 5 1.22 -10.62 -46.81
CA PRO A 5 0.75 -9.36 -46.21
C PRO A 5 -0.49 -9.54 -45.31
N GLY A 6 -1.35 -10.51 -45.61
CA GLY A 6 -2.50 -10.84 -44.77
C GLY A 6 -2.14 -11.43 -43.40
N VAL A 7 -1.08 -12.24 -43.30
CA VAL A 7 -0.60 -12.80 -42.02
C VAL A 7 -0.01 -11.70 -41.15
N LEU A 8 0.68 -10.74 -41.78
CA LEU A 8 1.29 -9.59 -41.10
C LEU A 8 0.22 -8.67 -40.50
N LEU A 9 -0.87 -8.41 -41.23
CA LEU A 9 -2.02 -7.64 -40.74
C LEU A 9 -2.73 -8.28 -39.54
N VAL A 10 -2.95 -9.60 -39.56
CA VAL A 10 -3.58 -10.33 -38.44
C VAL A 10 -2.71 -10.25 -37.19
N LEU A 11 -1.39 -10.40 -37.33
CA LEU A 11 -0.46 -10.28 -36.20
C LEU A 11 -0.46 -8.87 -35.61
N VAL A 12 -0.41 -7.83 -36.45
CA VAL A 12 -0.46 -6.44 -36.00
C VAL A 12 -1.79 -6.14 -35.28
N PHE A 13 -2.91 -6.58 -35.84
CA PHE A 13 -4.22 -6.40 -35.22
C PHE A 13 -4.34 -7.14 -33.88
N GLY A 14 -3.86 -8.38 -33.82
CA GLY A 14 -3.81 -9.16 -32.58
C GLY A 14 -3.01 -8.46 -31.48
N VAL A 15 -1.83 -7.92 -31.81
CA VAL A 15 -1.00 -7.15 -30.87
C VAL A 15 -1.74 -5.87 -30.42
N ALA A 16 -2.35 -5.13 -31.33
CA ALA A 16 -3.09 -3.91 -31.02
C ALA A 16 -4.25 -4.17 -30.03
N VAL A 17 -5.01 -5.25 -30.24
CA VAL A 17 -6.10 -5.66 -29.34
C VAL A 17 -5.56 -6.02 -27.96
N ILE A 18 -4.48 -6.80 -27.87
CA ILE A 18 -3.87 -7.18 -26.58
C ILE A 18 -3.39 -5.93 -25.82
N VAL A 19 -2.75 -4.98 -26.53
CA VAL A 19 -2.30 -3.71 -25.93
C VAL A 19 -3.49 -2.90 -25.42
N ALA A 20 -4.56 -2.74 -26.22
CA ALA A 20 -5.75 -1.99 -25.82
C ALA A 20 -6.43 -2.61 -24.58
N LEU A 21 -6.54 -3.93 -24.52
CA LEU A 21 -7.09 -4.65 -23.36
C LEU A 21 -6.24 -4.44 -22.10
N LYS A 22 -4.90 -4.52 -22.23
CA LYS A 22 -3.97 -4.26 -21.13
C LYS A 22 -4.08 -2.83 -20.62
N VAL A 23 -4.14 -1.84 -21.52
CA VAL A 23 -4.31 -0.43 -21.16
C VAL A 23 -5.64 -0.22 -20.44
N ARG A 24 -6.75 -0.77 -20.95
CA ARG A 24 -8.07 -0.66 -20.32
C ARG A 24 -8.07 -1.29 -18.92
N SER A 25 -7.48 -2.48 -18.78
CA SER A 25 -7.32 -3.16 -17.48
C SER A 25 -6.48 -2.34 -16.51
N HIS A 26 -5.36 -1.78 -16.97
CA HIS A 26 -4.50 -0.92 -16.15
C HIS A 26 -5.20 0.36 -15.70
N ARG A 27 -5.97 1.01 -16.59
CA ARG A 27 -6.77 2.20 -16.27
C ARG A 27 -7.81 1.88 -15.21
N LYS A 28 -8.55 0.77 -15.35
CA LYS A 28 -9.52 0.31 -14.34
C LYS A 28 -8.86 0.09 -12.98
N ARG A 29 -7.74 -0.64 -12.93
CA ARG A 29 -6.99 -0.87 -11.70
C ARG A 29 -6.51 0.43 -11.04
N THR A 30 -5.99 1.37 -11.84
CA THR A 30 -5.55 2.67 -11.37
C THR A 30 -6.72 3.47 -10.79
N ALA A 31 -7.88 3.47 -11.44
CA ALA A 31 -9.08 4.12 -10.93
C ALA A 31 -9.56 3.51 -9.60
N THR A 32 -9.55 2.18 -9.48
CA THR A 32 -9.89 1.51 -8.21
C THR A 32 -8.93 1.87 -7.09
N LEU A 33 -7.62 1.90 -7.36
CA LEU A 33 -6.59 2.29 -6.40
C LEU A 33 -6.72 3.76 -5.98
N ALA A 34 -7.04 4.66 -6.93
CA ALA A 34 -7.29 6.06 -6.64
C ALA A 34 -8.55 6.25 -5.79
N ALA A 35 -9.63 5.49 -6.06
CA ALA A 35 -10.85 5.51 -5.25
C ALA A 35 -10.60 4.97 -3.83
N GLN A 36 -9.78 3.93 -3.67
CA GLN A 36 -9.35 3.45 -2.35
C GLN A 36 -8.60 4.53 -1.57
N TRP A 37 -7.70 5.26 -2.24
CA TRP A 37 -7.01 6.39 -1.62
C TRP A 37 -7.97 7.50 -1.19
N GLN A 38 -8.95 7.85 -2.03
CA GLN A 38 -9.96 8.86 -1.69
C GLN A 38 -10.78 8.45 -0.47
N ALA A 39 -11.26 7.20 -0.41
CA ALA A 39 -11.99 6.68 0.74
C ALA A 39 -11.12 6.71 2.01
N PHE A 40 -9.86 6.31 1.91
CA PHE A 40 -8.90 6.38 3.02
C PHE A 40 -8.70 7.82 3.53
N GLN A 41 -8.60 8.79 2.63
CA GLN A 41 -8.50 10.20 2.99
C GLN A 41 -9.78 10.72 3.67
N GLN A 42 -10.97 10.24 3.27
CA GLN A 42 -12.21 10.56 3.99
C GLN A 42 -12.19 10.04 5.43
N HIS A 43 -11.69 8.81 5.65
CA HIS A 43 -11.50 8.27 7.01
C HIS A 43 -10.53 9.13 7.84
N ARG A 44 -9.44 9.60 7.23
CA ARG A 44 -8.48 10.51 7.89
C ARG A 44 -9.13 11.83 8.25
N ASN A 45 -9.85 12.44 7.31
CA ASN A 45 -10.51 13.74 7.51
C ASN A 45 -11.62 13.67 8.57
N ALA A 46 -12.19 12.49 8.82
CA ALA A 46 -13.11 12.25 9.92
C ALA A 46 -12.43 12.14 11.30
N GLY A 47 -11.10 12.34 11.39
CA GLY A 47 -10.34 12.29 12.64
C GLY A 47 -10.14 10.89 13.20
N ARG A 48 -10.26 9.84 12.38
CA ARG A 48 -10.17 8.44 12.83
C ARG A 48 -8.74 7.92 12.84
N GLY A 49 -7.94 8.41 13.78
CA GLY A 49 -6.61 7.91 14.10
C GLY A 49 -5.45 8.58 13.37
N ASP A 50 -4.25 8.23 13.80
CA ASP A 50 -3.01 8.87 13.38
C ASP A 50 -2.47 8.20 12.10
N LEU A 51 -2.01 9.02 11.16
CA LEU A 51 -1.51 8.53 9.88
C LEU A 51 -0.03 8.12 9.98
N LEU A 52 0.24 6.89 9.55
CA LEU A 52 1.60 6.41 9.36
C LEU A 52 1.79 5.70 8.01
N GLN A 53 3.03 5.65 7.56
CA GLN A 53 3.49 4.85 6.44
C GLN A 53 4.41 3.73 6.92
N ILE A 54 4.24 2.53 6.37
CA ILE A 54 5.15 1.40 6.59
C ILE A 54 6.38 1.58 5.71
N THR A 55 7.47 2.13 6.25
CA THR A 55 8.68 2.43 5.46
C THR A 55 9.45 1.16 5.12
N ARG A 56 9.63 0.26 6.10
CA ARG A 56 10.41 -0.97 5.92
C ARG A 56 9.89 -2.08 6.82
N VAL A 57 9.66 -3.27 6.28
CA VAL A 57 9.42 -4.48 7.07
C VAL A 57 10.74 -5.22 7.20
N TYR A 58 11.28 -5.33 8.41
CA TYR A 58 12.60 -5.94 8.63
C TYR A 58 12.54 -7.32 9.25
N GLN A 59 11.40 -7.71 9.83
CA GLN A 59 11.19 -9.06 10.34
C GLN A 59 9.75 -9.51 10.08
N ARG A 60 9.58 -10.69 9.47
CA ARG A 60 8.28 -11.39 9.38
C ARG A 60 8.34 -12.61 10.29
N GLY A 61 7.54 -12.60 11.35
CA GLY A 61 7.41 -13.70 12.30
C GLY A 61 6.13 -14.50 12.09
N ARG A 62 6.00 -15.60 12.84
CA ARG A 62 4.78 -16.43 12.82
C ARG A 62 3.52 -15.65 13.20
N ARG A 63 3.63 -14.73 14.17
CA ARG A 63 2.51 -13.98 14.74
C ARG A 63 2.50 -12.50 14.37
N GLY A 64 3.14 -12.10 13.27
CA GLY A 64 3.18 -10.68 12.92
C GLY A 64 4.43 -10.24 12.17
N SER A 65 4.61 -8.91 12.09
CA SER A 65 5.77 -8.31 11.45
C SER A 65 6.33 -7.15 12.28
N LYS A 66 7.66 -7.06 12.34
CA LYS A 66 8.34 -5.85 12.81
C LYS A 66 8.67 -4.97 11.62
N ALA A 67 8.39 -3.69 11.78
CA ALA A 67 8.59 -2.70 10.74
C ALA A 67 9.08 -1.37 11.32
N VAL A 68 9.71 -0.57 10.47
CA VAL A 68 9.89 0.86 10.69
C VAL A 68 8.71 1.57 10.04
N VAL A 69 8.08 2.44 10.81
CA VAL A 69 6.99 3.31 10.36
C VAL A 69 7.43 4.77 10.38
N THR A 70 6.86 5.58 9.51
CA THR A 70 7.01 7.04 9.53
C THR A 70 5.65 7.66 9.80
N TRP A 71 5.54 8.47 10.86
CA TRP A 71 4.37 9.28 11.14
C TRP A 71 4.25 10.39 10.10
N CYS A 72 3.19 10.40 9.30
CA CYS A 72 3.11 11.29 8.14
C CYS A 72 2.95 12.76 8.51
N ASP A 73 2.43 13.07 9.70
CA ASP A 73 2.24 14.45 10.17
C ASP A 73 3.52 15.07 10.72
N THR A 74 4.43 14.26 11.28
CA THR A 74 5.66 14.75 11.95
C THR A 74 6.95 14.34 11.24
N GLY A 75 6.88 13.38 10.31
CA GLY A 75 8.06 12.76 9.70
C GLY A 75 8.86 11.84 10.64
N ARG A 76 8.42 11.69 11.91
CA ARG A 76 9.13 10.88 12.90
C ARG A 76 9.11 9.40 12.52
N GLN A 77 10.27 8.76 12.57
CA GLN A 77 10.37 7.31 12.41
C GLN A 77 10.23 6.60 13.75
N GLN A 78 9.65 5.40 13.71
CA GLN A 78 9.46 4.57 14.90
C GLN A 78 9.48 3.08 14.55
N ASP A 79 10.00 2.26 15.46
CA ASP A 79 9.81 0.82 15.40
C ASP A 79 8.35 0.46 15.69
N ALA A 80 7.82 -0.54 15.01
CA ALA A 80 6.48 -1.03 15.22
C ALA A 80 6.42 -2.56 15.19
N TRP A 81 5.59 -3.13 16.06
CA TRP A 81 5.22 -4.54 16.05
C TRP A 81 3.75 -4.69 15.70
N PHE A 82 3.48 -5.27 14.54
CA PHE A 82 2.13 -5.57 14.05
C PHE A 82 1.77 -7.00 14.44
N TRP A 83 0.94 -7.14 15.48
CA TRP A 83 0.47 -8.44 15.95
C TRP A 83 -0.53 -9.06 14.97
N ASN A 84 -0.34 -10.36 14.73
CA ASN A 84 -1.13 -11.21 13.84
C ASN A 84 -1.34 -10.65 12.42
N TRP A 85 -0.42 -9.80 11.94
CA TRP A 85 -0.52 -9.20 10.62
C TRP A 85 0.84 -9.10 9.92
N HIS A 86 0.89 -9.59 8.68
CA HIS A 86 2.01 -9.41 7.78
C HIS A 86 1.83 -8.15 6.95
N VAL A 87 2.08 -7.01 7.60
CA VAL A 87 1.87 -5.70 6.99
C VAL A 87 2.72 -5.52 5.72
N PRO A 88 2.17 -4.99 4.62
CA PRO A 88 2.93 -4.72 3.41
C PRO A 88 3.78 -3.45 3.53
N ALA A 89 5.01 -3.50 3.02
CA ALA A 89 5.87 -2.32 2.91
C ALA A 89 5.25 -1.28 1.97
N GLY A 90 5.41 -0.01 2.33
CA GLY A 90 4.90 1.17 1.63
C GLY A 90 3.43 1.48 1.87
N ALA A 91 2.69 0.64 2.60
CA ALA A 91 1.28 0.90 2.91
C ALA A 91 1.10 2.10 3.86
N TYR A 92 -0.07 2.72 3.77
CA TYR A 92 -0.51 3.79 4.66
C TYR A 92 -1.62 3.28 5.56
N LEU A 93 -1.54 3.58 6.84
CA LEU A 93 -2.47 3.12 7.86
C LEU A 93 -2.94 4.31 8.69
N LEU A 94 -4.20 4.27 9.08
CA LEU A 94 -4.73 5.07 10.20
C LEU A 94 -4.81 4.16 11.42
N VAL A 95 -4.15 4.54 12.51
CA VAL A 95 -4.05 3.70 13.71
C VAL A 95 -4.45 4.45 14.97
N ASN A 96 -5.05 3.71 15.92
CA ASN A 96 -5.27 4.11 17.31
C ASN A 96 -4.44 3.19 18.20
N ALA A 97 -3.12 3.37 18.18
CA ALA A 97 -2.17 2.50 18.85
C ALA A 97 -1.24 3.31 19.77
N SER A 98 -0.72 2.66 20.81
CA SER A 98 0.18 3.28 21.79
C SER A 98 1.60 2.70 21.70
N SER A 99 2.56 3.51 22.13
CA SER A 99 3.97 3.13 22.20
C SER A 99 4.28 2.46 23.54
N GLY A 100 5.24 1.55 23.56
CA GLY A 100 5.71 0.89 24.76
C GLY A 100 7.10 0.29 24.60
N TYR A 101 7.56 -0.37 25.66
CA TYR A 101 8.89 -0.97 25.68
C TYR A 101 8.97 -2.24 24.82
N GLY A 102 9.96 -2.30 23.93
CA GLY A 102 10.32 -3.44 23.09
C GLY A 102 11.40 -4.30 23.73
N PRO A 103 11.07 -5.40 24.43
CA PRO A 103 12.05 -6.18 25.19
C PRO A 103 13.14 -6.81 24.31
N HIS A 104 12.82 -7.14 23.07
CA HIS A 104 13.78 -7.78 22.16
C HIS A 104 14.77 -6.81 21.50
N SER A 105 14.45 -5.51 21.46
CA SER A 105 15.29 -4.47 20.86
C SER A 105 15.82 -3.48 21.90
N HIS A 106 15.47 -3.66 23.18
CA HIS A 106 15.73 -2.71 24.26
C HIS A 106 15.30 -1.27 23.90
N ASN A 107 14.25 -1.15 23.07
CA ASN A 107 13.77 0.13 22.57
C ASN A 107 12.55 0.58 23.41
N PRO A 108 12.60 1.71 24.13
CA PRO A 108 11.47 2.19 24.93
C PRO A 108 10.30 2.74 24.10
N ASN A 109 10.46 2.85 22.79
CA ASN A 109 9.54 3.54 21.90
C ASN A 109 9.12 2.65 20.71
N VAL A 110 8.60 1.45 20.98
CA VAL A 110 8.01 0.57 19.96
C VAL A 110 6.50 0.77 19.92
N LEU A 111 5.95 1.03 18.73
CA LEU A 111 4.52 1.10 18.49
C LEU A 111 3.93 -0.32 18.44
N TYR A 112 3.02 -0.64 19.35
CA TYR A 112 2.34 -1.94 19.37
C TYR A 112 0.98 -1.82 18.68
N VAL A 113 0.81 -2.53 17.56
CA VAL A 113 -0.39 -2.45 16.74
C VAL A 113 -1.08 -3.81 16.68
N GLN A 114 -2.30 -3.87 17.20
CA GLN A 114 -3.22 -5.00 17.06
C GLN A 114 -4.18 -4.78 15.87
N PRO A 115 -4.76 -5.85 15.29
CA PRO A 115 -5.68 -5.71 14.15
C PRO A 115 -6.85 -4.75 14.41
N GLY A 116 -7.43 -4.75 15.62
CA GLY A 116 -8.52 -3.84 15.98
C GLY A 116 -8.13 -2.37 16.15
N GLN A 117 -6.83 -2.05 16.16
CA GLN A 117 -6.33 -0.68 16.27
C GLN A 117 -6.12 -0.02 14.90
N VAL A 118 -6.26 -0.76 13.81
CA VAL A 118 -6.13 -0.25 12.44
C VAL A 118 -7.51 0.18 11.95
N GLN A 119 -7.73 1.49 11.84
CA GLN A 119 -9.02 2.06 11.44
C GLN A 119 -9.26 1.93 9.93
N ALA A 120 -8.20 2.15 9.16
CA ALA A 120 -8.19 1.94 7.72
C ALA A 120 -6.75 1.74 7.25
N TRP A 121 -6.58 1.12 6.09
CA TRP A 121 -5.28 1.03 5.44
C TRP A 121 -5.43 0.96 3.92
N VAL A 122 -4.39 1.38 3.22
CA VAL A 122 -4.29 1.29 1.76
C VAL A 122 -2.89 0.90 1.33
N PRO A 123 -2.76 0.15 0.22
CA PRO A 123 -1.46 -0.26 -0.28
C PRO A 123 -0.70 0.94 -0.87
N ALA A 124 0.63 0.84 -0.97
CA ALA A 124 1.49 1.90 -1.52
C ALA A 124 1.04 2.41 -2.91
N GLN A 125 0.49 1.49 -3.71
CA GLN A 125 0.01 1.77 -5.06
C GLN A 125 -1.21 2.70 -5.07
N ALA A 126 -2.02 2.73 -4.01
CA ALA A 126 -3.19 3.60 -3.92
C ALA A 126 -2.80 5.09 -3.91
N ALA A 127 -1.85 5.47 -3.05
CA ALA A 127 -1.31 6.83 -3.00
C ALA A 127 -0.72 7.26 -4.36
N ARG A 128 0.08 6.38 -4.98
CA ARG A 128 0.68 6.65 -6.30
C ARG A 128 -0.36 6.72 -7.42
N ALA A 129 -1.44 5.94 -7.33
CA ALA A 129 -2.50 5.98 -8.32
C ALA A 129 -3.25 7.31 -8.24
N ALA A 130 -3.54 7.83 -7.04
CA ALA A 130 -4.18 9.12 -6.87
C ALA A 130 -3.37 10.28 -7.48
N GLN A 131 -2.04 10.26 -7.33
CA GLN A 131 -1.13 11.25 -7.95
C GLN A 131 -1.13 11.24 -9.49
N ARG A 132 -1.65 10.19 -10.13
CA ARG A 132 -1.70 10.07 -11.59
C ARG A 132 -3.06 10.46 -12.19
N VAL A 133 -4.07 10.65 -11.35
CA VAL A 133 -5.45 10.96 -11.76
C VAL A 133 -5.85 12.38 -11.38
N GLY A 134 -5.16 13.00 -10.40
CA GLY A 134 -5.24 14.44 -10.12
C GLY A 134 -4.34 15.23 -11.07
#